data_AF-A0A957V2F3-F1
#
_entry.id   AF-A0A957V2F3-F1
#
_cell.length_a   1.000
_cell.length_b   1.000
_cell.length_c   1.000
_cell.angle_alpha   90.00
_cell.angle_beta   90.00
_cell.angle_gamma   90.00
#
_symmetry.space_group_name_H-M   'P 1'
#
loop_
_entity.id
_entity.type
_entity.pdbx_description
1 polymer ?
#
loop_
_entity_poly.entity_id
_entity_poly.type
_entity_poly.pdbx_seq_one_letter_code
_entity_poly.pdbx_strand_id
1 'polypeptide(L)' 'RGRAARKAQIQGAGLGLYVCKAVIEGHGGEIYVTSRPDAGTLVRFDMPLRETHA' A
#
# COMPACT_ATOMS: atom_id res chain seq x y z
N ARG A 1 -8.70 5.95 7.12
CA ARG A 1 -7.45 6.03 7.91
C ARG A 1 -7.60 7.12 8.97
N GLY A 2 -7.36 6.77 10.23
CA GLY A 2 -7.67 7.60 11.40
C GLY A 2 -6.85 8.88 11.48
N ARG A 3 -7.55 9.98 11.84
CA ARG A 3 -7.02 11.33 12.10
C ARG A 3 -5.80 11.37 13.06
N ALA A 4 -5.58 10.33 13.86
CA ALA A 4 -4.55 10.29 14.90
C ALA A 4 -3.12 10.15 14.37
N ALA A 5 -2.90 9.48 13.23
CA ALA A 5 -1.56 9.30 12.66
C ALA A 5 -0.91 10.61 12.19
N ARG A 6 -1.70 11.67 11.98
CA ARG A 6 -1.20 12.97 11.51
C ARG A 6 -0.64 13.84 12.64
N LYS A 7 -0.99 13.56 13.91
CA LYS A 7 -0.57 14.37 15.07
C LYS A 7 0.65 13.84 15.80
N ALA A 8 0.97 12.57 15.65
CA ALA A 8 2.15 11.97 16.24
C ALA A 8 3.05 11.52 15.09
N GLN A 9 4.17 12.22 14.87
CA GLN A 9 5.28 11.69 14.07
C GLN A 9 5.94 10.54 14.83
N ILE A 10 5.17 9.52 15.19
CA ILE A 10 5.71 8.25 15.63
C ILE A 10 6.33 7.66 14.39
N GLN A 11 7.65 7.53 14.40
CA GLN A 11 8.36 6.75 13.39
C GLN A 11 7.80 5.33 13.46
N GLY A 12 6.85 5.03 12.57
CA GLY A 12 6.31 3.69 12.44
C GLY A 12 7.41 2.74 11.99
N ALA A 13 7.32 1.47 12.37
CA ALA A 13 8.29 0.43 12.01
C ALA A 13 8.35 0.09 10.50
N GLY A 14 7.86 0.96 9.62
CA GLY A 14 7.82 0.72 8.17
C GLY A 14 6.81 -0.33 7.69
N LEU A 15 6.00 -0.87 8.60
CA LEU A 15 5.11 -2.02 8.32
C LEU A 15 3.95 -1.71 7.38
N GLY A 16 3.58 -0.44 7.17
CA GLY A 16 2.38 -0.07 6.42
C GLY A 16 2.36 -0.61 4.99
N LEU A 17 3.42 -0.39 4.21
CA LEU A 17 3.50 -0.90 2.84
C LEU A 17 3.71 -2.41 2.78
N TYR A 18 4.41 -2.99 3.76
CA TYR A 18 4.58 -4.43 3.86
C TYR A 18 3.21 -5.13 4.02
N VAL A 19 2.38 -4.63 4.94
CA VAL A 19 1.03 -5.14 5.16
C VAL A 19 0.16 -4.93 3.91
N CYS A 20 0.23 -3.76 3.27
CA CYS A 20 -0.50 -3.53 2.01
C CYS A 20 -0.10 -4.53 0.93
N LYS A 21 1.20 -4.78 0.74
CA LYS A 21 1.70 -5.74 -0.25
C LYS A 21 1.17 -7.14 0.02
N ALA A 22 1.31 -7.64 1.26
CA ALA A 22 0.83 -8.97 1.63
C ALA A 22 -0.68 -9.14 1.39
N VAL A 23 -1.49 -8.12 1.72
CA VAL A 23 -2.93 -8.14 1.45
C VAL A 23 -3.20 -8.17 -0.05
N ILE A 24 -2.59 -7.28 -0.83
CA ILE A 24 -2.84 -7.19 -2.28
C ILE A 24 -2.44 -8.48 -3.00
N GLU A 25 -1.23 -8.99 -2.73
CA GLU A 25 -0.74 -10.23 -3.33
C GLU A 25 -1.57 -11.45 -2.89
N GLY A 26 -2.03 -11.47 -1.64
CA GLY A 26 -2.91 -12.52 -1.13
C GLY A 26 -4.26 -12.61 -1.85
N HIS A 27 -4.73 -11.51 -2.46
CA HIS A 27 -5.94 -11.49 -3.30
C HIS A 27 -5.63 -11.58 -4.80
N GLY A 28 -4.40 -11.97 -5.17
CA GLY A 28 -3.97 -12.10 -6.56
C GLY A 28 -3.77 -10.76 -7.29
N GLY A 29 -3.66 -9.66 -6.54
CA GLY A 29 -3.35 -8.34 -7.08
C GLY A 29 -1.85 -8.06 -7.11
N GLU A 30 -1.50 -6.90 -7.67
CA GLU A 30 -0.11 -6.41 -7.77
C GLU A 30 -0.03 -4.95 -7.31
N ILE A 31 1.08 -4.55 -6.68
CA ILE A 31 1.30 -3.17 -6.17
C ILE A 31 2.59 -2.58 -6.76
N TYR A 32 2.51 -1.32 -7.20
CA TYR A 32 3.60 -0.56 -7.79
C TYR A 32 3.83 0.75 -7.03
N VAL A 33 5.10 1.14 -6.97
CA VAL A 33 5.52 2.43 -6.42
C VAL A 33 6.38 3.14 -7.44
N THR A 34 6.01 4.37 -7.79
CA THR A 34 6.83 5.27 -8.59
C THR A 34 7.05 6.54 -7.79
N SER A 35 8.30 6.86 -7.50
CA SER A 35 8.67 8.09 -6.80
C SER A 35 9.70 8.86 -7.61
N ARG A 36 9.57 10.18 -7.59
CA ARG A 36 10.53 11.09 -8.19
C ARG A 36 10.81 12.20 -7.17
N PRO A 37 12.09 12.52 -6.89
CA PRO A 37 12.43 13.70 -6.11
C PRO A 37 11.71 14.92 -6.67
N ASP A 38 11.22 15.77 -5.77
CA ASP A 38 10.52 17.03 -6.09
C ASP A 38 9.20 16.91 -6.90
N ALA A 39 8.76 15.69 -7.24
CA ALA A 39 7.48 15.42 -7.89
C ALA A 39 6.55 14.50 -7.06
N GLY A 40 7.06 13.92 -5.98
CA GLY A 40 6.29 13.11 -5.03
C GLY A 40 6.30 11.61 -5.34
N THR A 41 5.35 10.90 -4.72
CA THR A 41 5.26 9.43 -4.79
C THR A 41 3.85 9.01 -5.18
N LEU A 42 3.76 8.18 -6.22
CA LEU A 42 2.57 7.47 -6.64
C LEU A 42 2.65 6.02 -6.19
N VAL A 43 1.61 5.56 -5.48
CA VAL A 43 1.39 4.15 -5.17
C VAL A 43 0.10 3.73 -5.88
N ARG A 44 0.17 2.71 -6.72
CA ARG A 44 -0.96 2.14 -7.46
C ARG A 44 -0.98 0.63 -7.24
N PHE A 45 -2.16 0.02 -7.31
CA PHE A 45 -2.30 -1.43 -7.31
C PHE A 45 -3.41 -1.83 -8.28
N ASP A 46 -3.32 -3.08 -8.75
CA ASP A 46 -4.34 -3.72 -9.57
C ASP A 46 -4.95 -4.87 -8.77
N MET A 47 -6.24 -5.17 -9.01
CA MET A 47 -6.93 -6.29 -8.41
C MET A 47 -7.72 -7.05 -9.48
N PRO A 48 -7.75 -8.40 -9.41
CA PRO A 48 -8.70 -9.18 -10.17
C PRO A 48 -10.14 -8.76 -9.86
N LEU A 49 -10.99 -8.62 -10.89
CA LEU A 49 -12.42 -8.26 -10.72
C LEU A 49 -13.25 -9.40 -10.10
N ARG A 50 -12.72 -10.62 -10.16
CA ARG A 50 -13.30 -11.82 -9.55
C ARG A 50 -12.18 -12.58 -8.86
N GLU A 51 -12.45 -13.01 -7.64
CA GLU A 51 -11.57 -13.94 -6.96
C GLU A 51 -11.60 -15.27 -7.72
N THR A 52 -10.44 -15.71 -8.20
CA THR A 52 -10.31 -17.06 -8.73
C THR A 52 -9.98 -17.97 -7.55
N HIS A 53 -10.97 -18.21 -6.70
CA HIS A 53 -10.88 -19.30 -5.73
C HIS A 53 -11.24 -20.57 -6.49
N ALA A 54 -10.23 -21.41 -6.75
CA ALA A 54 -10.43 -22.78 -7.20
C ALA A 54 -10.90 -23.65 -6.03
#